data_AF-A0A843J4W3-F1
#
_entry.id   AF-A0A843J4W3-F1
#
_cell.length_a   1.000
_cell.length_b   1.000
_cell.length_c   1.000
_cell.angle_alpha   90.00
_cell.angle_beta   90.00
_cell.angle_gamma   90.00
#
_symmetry.space_group_name_H-M   'P 1'
#
loop_
_entity.id
_entity.type
_entity.pdbx_description
1 polymer ?
#
loop_
_entity_poly.entity_id
_entity_poly.type
_entity_poly.pdbx_seq_one_letter_code
_entity_poly.pdbx_strand_id
1 'polypeptide(L)'
;MKLGIPITFGYIPMGIGYAALAIKAGLTPLETVSMSIFIYAGAGQIMIATMLAQGATLFNIVLTSFVLNFRYFVMNTCIYNKVDDASLAVRIPSSHLAVDEAFAMFMLMEESSIWTYIGLAGIAWLSWIFGAIIGVIVLNVLPLIVANSFNISLYALFVALLVPAVKESKELAILVVITA
;
A
#
# COMPACT_ATOMS: atom_id res chain seq x y z
N MET A 1 15.61 1.62 -9.04
CA MET A 1 14.48 1.66 -10.00
C MET A 1 13.95 0.27 -10.41
N LYS A 2 14.78 -0.72 -10.79
CA LYS A 2 14.29 -2.06 -11.18
C LYS A 2 13.45 -2.80 -10.11
N LEU A 3 13.67 -2.49 -8.82
CA LEU A 3 12.95 -3.08 -7.68
C LEU A 3 11.53 -2.52 -7.46
N GLY A 4 11.15 -1.38 -8.07
CA GLY A 4 9.81 -0.80 -7.93
C GLY A 4 8.76 -1.43 -8.86
N ILE A 5 9.22 -2.16 -9.88
CA ILE A 5 8.36 -2.75 -10.92
C ILE A 5 7.36 -3.76 -10.32
N PRO A 6 7.77 -4.71 -9.44
CA PRO A 6 6.82 -5.64 -8.83
C PRO A 6 5.74 -4.94 -8.00
N ILE A 7 6.10 -3.84 -7.32
CA ILE A 7 5.19 -3.07 -6.47
C ILE A 7 4.11 -2.41 -7.33
N THR A 8 4.50 -1.75 -8.42
CA THR A 8 3.55 -1.10 -9.34
C THR A 8 2.50 -2.07 -9.90
N PHE A 9 2.90 -3.29 -10.26
CA PHE A 9 1.99 -4.29 -10.83
C PHE A 9 0.92 -4.77 -9.84
N GLY A 10 1.23 -4.84 -8.54
CA GLY A 10 0.22 -5.19 -7.52
C GLY A 10 -0.63 -4.00 -7.10
N TYR A 11 -0.04 -2.81 -7.07
CA TYR A 11 -0.68 -1.60 -6.55
C TYR A 11 -1.80 -1.05 -7.43
N ILE A 12 -1.65 -1.11 -8.75
CA ILE A 12 -2.68 -0.60 -9.67
C ILE A 12 -3.99 -1.40 -9.50
N PRO A 13 -4.00 -2.75 -9.61
CA PRO A 13 -5.18 -3.56 -9.34
C PRO A 13 -5.77 -3.34 -7.94
N MET A 14 -4.92 -3.22 -6.91
CA MET A 14 -5.39 -2.95 -5.55
C MET A 14 -6.08 -1.58 -5.42
N GLY A 15 -5.50 -0.53 -6.03
CA GLY A 15 -6.08 0.80 -6.06
C GLY A 15 -7.45 0.81 -6.76
N ILE A 16 -7.61 0.02 -7.83
CA ILE A 16 -8.90 -0.19 -8.51
C ILE A 16 -9.92 -0.83 -7.56
N GLY A 17 -9.52 -1.90 -6.85
CA GLY A 17 -10.36 -2.58 -5.86
C GLY A 17 -10.80 -1.66 -4.71
N TYR A 18 -9.86 -0.89 -4.17
CA TYR A 18 -10.15 0.13 -3.16
C TYR A 18 -11.16 1.17 -3.67
N ALA A 19 -10.94 1.75 -4.85
CA ALA A 19 -11.83 2.77 -5.40
C ALA A 19 -13.26 2.22 -5.56
N ALA A 20 -13.38 0.94 -5.95
CA ALA A 20 -14.67 0.27 -6.07
C ALA A 20 -15.41 0.16 -4.74
N LEU A 21 -14.70 -0.10 -3.65
CA LEU A 21 -15.27 -0.15 -2.30
C LEU A 21 -15.63 1.25 -1.80
N ALA A 22 -14.78 2.24 -2.02
CA ALA A 22 -15.01 3.62 -1.60
C ALA A 22 -16.25 4.23 -2.27
N ILE A 23 -16.39 4.12 -3.58
CA ILE A 23 -17.58 4.63 -4.29
C ILE A 23 -18.86 3.93 -3.80
N LYS A 24 -18.80 2.61 -3.54
CA LYS A 24 -19.95 1.88 -2.99
C LYS A 24 -20.28 2.22 -1.55
N ALA A 25 -19.28 2.63 -0.77
CA ALA A 25 -19.47 3.15 0.58
C ALA A 25 -20.07 4.57 0.59
N GLY A 26 -20.35 5.14 -0.59
CA GLY A 26 -20.99 6.45 -0.75
C GLY A 26 -20.02 7.61 -0.88
N LEU A 27 -18.71 7.36 -1.00
CA LEU A 27 -17.74 8.42 -1.25
C LEU A 27 -17.86 8.90 -2.69
N THR A 28 -17.65 10.19 -2.88
CA THR A 28 -17.49 10.78 -4.21
C THR A 28 -16.18 10.35 -4.87
N PRO A 29 -16.08 10.43 -6.21
CA PRO A 29 -14.83 10.31 -6.95
C PRO A 29 -13.67 11.12 -6.36
N LEU A 30 -13.94 12.37 -5.99
CA LEU A 30 -12.93 13.27 -5.45
C LEU A 30 -12.46 12.82 -4.06
N GLU A 31 -13.37 12.44 -3.17
CA GLU A 31 -13.04 11.93 -1.84
C GLU A 31 -12.22 10.64 -1.93
N THR A 32 -12.60 9.74 -2.84
CA THR A 32 -11.93 8.46 -3.08
C THR A 32 -10.46 8.65 -3.48
N VAL A 33 -10.19 9.54 -4.44
CA VAL A 33 -8.81 9.85 -4.88
C VAL A 33 -8.07 10.65 -3.82
N SER A 34 -8.73 11.61 -3.15
CA SER A 34 -8.11 12.41 -2.08
C SER A 34 -7.65 11.54 -0.91
N MET A 35 -8.43 10.53 -0.52
CA MET A 35 -7.98 9.56 0.49
C MET A 35 -6.69 8.86 0.07
N SER A 36 -6.52 8.50 -1.21
CA SER A 36 -5.29 7.89 -1.75
C SER A 36 -4.08 8.82 -1.68
N ILE A 37 -4.30 10.12 -1.76
CA ILE A 37 -3.26 11.15 -1.66
C ILE A 37 -2.89 11.43 -0.20
N PHE A 38 -3.85 11.47 0.73
CA PHE A 38 -3.61 11.97 2.09
C PHE A 38 -3.52 10.89 3.17
N ILE A 39 -4.27 9.81 3.05
CA ILE A 39 -4.32 8.75 4.08
C ILE A 39 -3.40 7.59 3.73
N TYR A 40 -3.17 7.35 2.44
CA TYR A 40 -2.30 6.31 1.86
C TYR A 40 -2.03 5.12 2.80
N ALA A 41 -3.01 4.24 2.90
CA ALA A 41 -2.94 3.06 3.75
C ALA A 41 -3.73 1.93 3.11
N GLY A 42 -3.10 1.03 2.34
CA GLY A 42 -3.82 0.08 1.50
C GLY A 42 -4.92 -0.71 2.24
N ALA A 43 -4.54 -1.48 3.26
CA ALA A 43 -5.51 -2.21 4.10
C ALA A 43 -6.40 -1.26 4.92
N GLY A 44 -5.85 -0.15 5.41
CA GLY A 44 -6.58 0.83 6.20
C GLY A 44 -7.70 1.53 5.43
N GLN A 45 -7.50 1.86 4.16
CA GLN A 45 -8.48 2.50 3.30
C GLN A 45 -9.61 1.56 2.92
N ILE A 46 -9.30 0.30 2.64
CA ILE A 46 -10.30 -0.75 2.44
C ILE A 46 -11.17 -0.91 3.70
N MET A 47 -10.54 -0.93 4.87
CA MET A 47 -11.26 -0.97 6.16
C MET A 47 -12.12 0.28 6.37
N ILE A 48 -11.58 1.48 6.15
CA ILE A 48 -12.33 2.75 6.28
C ILE A 48 -13.56 2.73 5.36
N ALA A 49 -13.40 2.38 4.09
CA ALA A 49 -14.51 2.27 3.15
C ALA A 49 -15.56 1.25 3.62
N THR A 50 -15.12 0.11 4.15
CA THR A 50 -16.01 -0.93 4.69
C THR A 50 -16.79 -0.43 5.91
N MET A 51 -16.13 0.26 6.84
CA MET A 51 -16.77 0.82 8.03
C MET A 51 -17.75 1.95 7.67
N LEU A 52 -17.41 2.78 6.68
CA LEU A 52 -18.31 3.81 6.15
C LEU A 52 -19.58 3.18 5.54
N ALA A 53 -19.42 2.12 4.74
CA ALA A 53 -20.55 1.37 4.18
C ALA A 53 -21.46 0.74 5.25
N GLN A 54 -20.91 0.40 6.42
CA GLN A 54 -21.66 -0.15 7.56
C GLN A 54 -22.27 0.92 8.46
N GLY A 55 -22.10 2.21 8.15
CA GLY A 55 -22.62 3.30 8.97
C GLY A 55 -21.90 3.45 10.32
N ALA A 56 -20.65 3.03 10.42
CA ALA A 56 -19.85 3.22 11.63
C ALA A 56 -19.67 4.70 11.94
N THR A 57 -19.60 5.05 13.23
CA THR A 57 -19.33 6.42 13.65
C THR A 57 -17.93 6.86 13.24
N LEU A 58 -17.75 8.15 12.98
CA LEU A 58 -16.44 8.72 12.63
C LEU A 58 -15.38 8.42 13.69
N PHE A 59 -15.76 8.46 14.97
CA PHE A 59 -14.87 8.12 16.08
C PHE A 59 -14.34 6.69 15.97
N ASN A 60 -15.21 5.70 15.70
CA ASN A 60 -14.79 4.31 15.55
C ASN A 60 -13.89 4.12 14.34
N ILE A 61 -14.17 4.79 13.22
CA ILE A 61 -13.34 4.74 12.00
C ILE A 61 -11.94 5.28 12.29
N VAL A 62 -11.84 6.45 12.93
CA VAL A 62 -10.56 7.08 13.27
C VAL A 62 -9.78 6.21 14.25
N LEU A 63 -10.42 5.74 15.33
CA LEU A 63 -9.77 4.90 16.34
C LEU A 63 -9.26 3.59 15.75
N THR A 64 -10.10 2.89 14.97
CA THR A 64 -9.72 1.62 14.35
C THR A 64 -8.62 1.84 13.32
N SER A 65 -8.70 2.91 12.51
CA SER A 65 -7.67 3.25 11.54
C SER A 65 -6.34 3.58 12.22
N PHE A 66 -6.37 4.33 13.32
CA PHE A 66 -5.19 4.63 14.10
C PHE A 66 -4.53 3.35 14.65
N VAL A 67 -5.31 2.47 15.28
CA VAL A 67 -4.80 1.22 15.86
C VAL A 67 -4.25 0.30 14.77
N LEU A 68 -4.96 0.13 13.65
CA LEU A 68 -4.52 -0.72 12.55
C LEU A 68 -3.23 -0.21 11.90
N ASN A 69 -3.12 1.11 11.71
CA ASN A 69 -1.98 1.72 11.01
C ASN A 69 -0.85 2.15 11.94
N PHE A 70 -0.94 1.88 13.25
CA PHE A 70 0.14 2.19 14.21
C PHE A 70 1.48 1.55 13.82
N ARG A 71 1.44 0.44 13.05
CA ARG A 71 2.62 -0.20 12.44
C ARG A 71 3.49 0.77 11.62
N TYR A 72 2.91 1.78 10.97
CA TYR A 72 3.67 2.76 10.20
C TYR A 72 4.54 3.64 11.08
N PHE A 73 4.17 3.86 12.35
CA PHE A 73 5.03 4.55 13.31
C PHE A 73 6.31 3.75 13.55
N VAL A 74 6.16 2.46 13.87
CA VAL A 74 7.28 1.55 14.12
C VAL A 74 8.17 1.39 12.87
N MET A 75 7.55 1.20 11.70
CA MET A 75 8.27 1.08 10.42
C MET A 75 9.09 2.33 10.13
N ASN A 76 8.51 3.53 10.31
CA ASN A 76 9.24 4.79 10.14
C ASN A 76 10.44 4.89 11.08
N THR A 77 10.32 4.48 12.35
CA THR A 77 11.46 4.43 13.27
C THR A 77 12.58 3.53 12.73
N CYS A 78 12.24 2.34 12.22
CA CYS A 78 13.22 1.43 11.63
C CYS A 78 13.87 2.00 10.35
N ILE A 79 13.07 2.59 9.45
CA ILE A 79 13.57 3.22 8.21
C ILE A 79 14.59 4.31 8.55
N TYR A 80 14.23 5.22 9.45
CA TYR A 80 15.12 6.34 9.78
C TYR A 80 16.29 5.98 10.70
N ASN A 81 16.30 4.80 11.31
CA ASN A 81 17.49 4.25 11.97
C ASN A 81 18.49 3.66 10.97
N LYS A 82 18.01 3.22 9.80
CA LYS A 82 18.86 2.71 8.72
C LYS A 82 19.43 3.81 7.83
N VAL A 83 18.74 4.95 7.72
CA VAL A 83 19.15 6.07 6.87
C VAL A 83 20.32 6.83 7.48
N ASP A 84 21.40 7.00 6.71
CA ASP A 84 22.68 7.56 7.22
C ASP A 84 22.57 9.01 7.67
N ASP A 85 21.92 9.88 6.89
CA ASP A 85 21.64 11.25 7.31
C ASP A 85 20.55 11.91 6.43
N ALA A 86 19.52 12.46 7.07
CA ALA A 86 18.44 13.17 6.39
C ALA A 86 17.88 14.27 7.30
N SER A 87 17.77 15.48 6.77
CA SER A 87 17.18 16.59 7.51
C SER A 87 15.71 16.31 7.86
N LEU A 88 15.21 16.90 8.95
CA LEU A 88 13.80 16.79 9.34
C LEU A 88 12.85 17.23 8.21
N ALA A 89 13.28 18.18 7.38
CA ALA A 89 12.52 18.66 6.22
C ALA A 89 12.29 17.58 5.16
N VAL A 90 13.15 16.57 5.07
CA VAL A 90 12.97 15.41 4.17
C VAL A 90 12.30 14.25 4.90
N ARG A 91 12.61 14.05 6.19
CA ARG A 91 12.05 12.95 7.00
C ARG A 91 10.54 13.10 7.21
N ILE A 92 10.05 14.30 7.55
CA ILE A 92 8.61 14.51 7.80
C ILE A 92 7.75 14.12 6.57
N PRO A 93 7.96 14.68 5.36
CA PRO A 93 7.13 14.33 4.21
C PRO A 93 7.36 12.89 3.73
N SER A 94 8.58 12.34 3.83
CA SER A 94 8.83 10.95 3.41
C SER A 94 8.16 9.92 4.31
N SER A 95 7.80 10.27 5.54
CA SER A 95 7.15 9.36 6.50
C SER A 95 5.75 8.94 6.07
N HIS A 96 5.10 9.79 5.26
CA HIS A 96 3.81 9.49 4.63
C HIS A 96 3.90 8.32 3.66
N LEU A 97 5.06 8.06 3.05
CA LEU A 97 5.22 7.03 2.03
C LEU A 97 5.41 5.62 2.61
N ALA A 98 5.43 5.50 3.94
CA ALA A 98 5.68 4.23 4.63
C ALA A 98 4.52 3.26 4.47
N VAL A 99 4.80 2.13 3.82
CA VAL A 99 3.90 0.99 3.63
C VAL A 99 4.69 -0.30 3.72
N ASP A 100 4.02 -1.41 3.98
CA ASP A 100 4.64 -2.72 4.30
C ASP A 100 5.67 -3.14 3.23
N GLU A 101 5.31 -2.96 1.96
CA GLU A 101 6.07 -3.37 0.80
C GLU A 101 7.30 -2.50 0.58
N ALA A 102 7.14 -1.18 0.68
CA ALA A 102 8.24 -0.24 0.57
C ALA A 102 9.22 -0.38 1.75
N PHE A 103 8.69 -0.63 2.95
CA PHE A 103 9.47 -0.93 4.14
C PHE A 103 10.28 -2.22 3.96
N ALA A 104 9.61 -3.34 3.63
CA ALA A 104 10.27 -4.63 3.50
C ALA A 104 11.36 -4.58 2.43
N MET A 105 11.06 -4.01 1.26
CA MET A 105 12.02 -3.89 0.18
C MET A 105 13.19 -2.98 0.56
N PHE A 106 12.94 -1.82 1.17
CA PHE A 106 14.02 -0.92 1.58
C PHE A 106 14.92 -1.57 2.65
N MET A 107 14.36 -2.31 3.60
CA MET A 107 15.14 -2.98 4.65
C MET A 107 16.05 -4.08 4.10
N LEU A 108 15.65 -4.77 3.03
CA LEU A 108 16.46 -5.81 2.36
C LEU A 108 17.60 -5.26 1.49
N MET A 109 17.55 -3.99 1.10
CA MET A 109 18.63 -3.38 0.30
C MET A 109 19.88 -3.13 1.14
N GLU A 110 21.07 -3.16 0.57
CA GLU A 110 22.28 -2.69 1.29
C GLU A 110 22.33 -1.16 1.38
N GLU A 111 21.63 -0.45 0.49
CA GLU A 111 21.58 1.01 0.49
C GLU A 111 20.82 1.60 1.70
N SER A 112 21.37 2.70 2.20
CA SER A 112 20.89 3.52 3.32
C SER A 112 20.41 4.92 2.89
N SER A 113 20.46 5.24 1.59
CA SER A 113 20.08 6.56 1.09
C SER A 113 18.57 6.83 1.23
N ILE A 114 18.22 7.97 1.82
CA ILE A 114 16.83 8.44 1.91
C ILE A 114 16.19 8.63 0.53
N TRP A 115 16.98 9.01 -0.47
CA TRP A 115 16.48 9.22 -1.83
C TRP A 115 16.14 7.89 -2.52
N THR A 116 16.85 6.82 -2.18
CA THR A 116 16.55 5.46 -2.63
C THR A 116 15.21 5.00 -2.05
N TYR A 117 14.97 5.25 -0.75
CA TYR A 117 13.67 5.02 -0.11
C TYR A 117 12.55 5.85 -0.76
N ILE A 118 12.73 7.17 -0.89
CA ILE A 118 11.73 8.07 -1.48
C ILE A 118 11.40 7.67 -2.92
N GLY A 119 12.40 7.30 -3.72
CA GLY A 119 12.18 6.85 -5.09
C GLY A 119 11.37 5.55 -5.16
N LEU A 120 11.68 4.58 -4.30
CA LEU A 120 10.95 3.31 -4.23
C LEU A 120 9.50 3.52 -3.75
N ALA A 121 9.34 4.18 -2.60
CA ALA A 121 8.05 4.38 -1.96
C ALA A 121 7.17 5.37 -2.74
N GLY A 122 7.77 6.37 -3.38
CA GLY A 122 7.08 7.33 -4.25
C GLY A 122 6.52 6.68 -5.50
N ILE A 123 7.23 5.75 -6.14
CA ILE A 123 6.70 4.97 -7.27
C ILE A 123 5.49 4.13 -6.82
N ALA A 124 5.57 3.50 -5.65
CA ALA A 124 4.46 2.75 -5.08
C ALA A 124 3.23 3.64 -4.86
N TRP A 125 3.43 4.81 -4.22
CA TRP A 125 2.37 5.77 -3.94
C TRP A 125 1.70 6.29 -5.21
N LEU A 126 2.48 6.68 -6.23
CA LEU A 126 1.94 7.12 -7.52
C LEU A 126 1.18 5.99 -8.24
N SER A 127 1.67 4.76 -8.14
CA SER A 127 1.00 3.58 -8.71
C SER A 127 -0.35 3.32 -8.03
N TRP A 128 -0.44 3.51 -6.71
CA TRP A 128 -1.70 3.44 -5.95
C TRP A 128 -2.71 4.49 -6.41
N ILE A 129 -2.28 5.76 -6.47
CA ILE A 129 -3.13 6.88 -6.90
C ILE A 129 -3.63 6.63 -8.32
N PHE A 130 -2.76 6.17 -9.22
CA PHE A 130 -3.13 5.86 -10.58
C PHE A 130 -4.16 4.72 -10.65
N GLY A 131 -3.97 3.65 -9.87
CA GLY A 131 -4.97 2.59 -9.71
C GLY A 131 -6.32 3.10 -9.20
N ALA A 132 -6.32 3.98 -8.20
CA ALA A 132 -7.55 4.58 -7.67
C ALA A 132 -8.26 5.45 -8.72
N ILE A 133 -7.53 6.25 -9.49
CA ILE A 133 -8.08 7.05 -10.59
C ILE A 133 -8.70 6.15 -11.65
N ILE A 134 -7.99 5.10 -12.09
CA ILE A 134 -8.55 4.11 -13.03
C ILE A 134 -9.81 3.50 -12.45
N GLY A 135 -9.79 3.08 -11.18
CA GLY A 135 -10.94 2.49 -10.52
C GLY A 135 -12.16 3.40 -10.57
N VAL A 136 -11.99 4.67 -10.18
CA VAL A 136 -13.06 5.68 -10.24
C VAL A 136 -13.62 5.85 -11.67
N ILE A 137 -12.78 5.84 -12.70
CA ILE A 137 -13.21 6.00 -14.09
C ILE A 137 -13.97 4.75 -14.58
N VAL A 138 -13.44 3.56 -14.30
CA VAL A 138 -13.95 2.29 -14.86
C VAL A 138 -15.13 1.73 -14.05
N LEU A 139 -15.41 2.28 -12.85
CA LEU A 139 -16.51 1.84 -11.99
C LEU A 139 -17.92 2.00 -12.59
N ASN A 140 -18.11 2.93 -13.53
CA ASN A 140 -19.37 3.05 -14.27
C ASN A 140 -19.63 1.86 -15.22
N VAL A 141 -18.61 1.02 -15.45
CA VAL A 141 -18.63 -0.07 -16.42
C VAL A 141 -18.39 -1.44 -15.77
N LEU A 142 -17.81 -1.47 -14.55
CA LEU A 142 -17.36 -2.70 -13.89
C LEU A 142 -18.48 -3.38 -13.06
N PRO A 143 -18.83 -4.65 -13.35
CA PRO A 143 -19.69 -5.43 -12.50
C PRO A 143 -19.10 -5.66 -11.10
N LEU A 144 -19.97 -5.75 -10.09
CA LEU A 144 -19.59 -5.90 -8.67
C LEU A 144 -18.62 -7.06 -8.41
N ILE A 145 -18.82 -8.17 -9.12
CA ILE A 145 -18.03 -9.40 -8.96
C ILE A 145 -16.58 -9.19 -9.45
N VAL A 146 -16.39 -8.36 -10.47
CA VAL A 146 -15.08 -8.04 -11.01
C VAL A 146 -14.35 -7.08 -10.07
N ALA A 147 -15.06 -6.07 -9.56
CA ALA A 147 -14.53 -5.16 -8.53
C ALA A 147 -13.98 -5.91 -7.30
N ASN A 148 -14.73 -6.88 -6.77
CA ASN A 148 -14.28 -7.66 -5.60
C ASN A 148 -13.09 -8.58 -5.91
N SER A 149 -12.94 -9.03 -7.16
CA SER A 149 -11.83 -9.88 -7.59
C SER A 149 -10.48 -9.16 -7.55
N PHE A 150 -10.47 -7.83 -7.62
CA PHE A 150 -9.25 -7.03 -7.50
C PHE A 150 -8.61 -7.10 -6.11
N ASN A 151 -9.32 -7.52 -5.06
CA ASN A 151 -8.72 -7.73 -3.74
C ASN A 151 -7.75 -8.92 -3.71
N ILE A 152 -7.84 -9.86 -4.66
CA ILE A 152 -6.88 -10.96 -4.81
C ILE A 152 -5.47 -10.44 -5.15
N SER A 153 -5.39 -9.22 -5.69
CA SER A 153 -4.14 -8.57 -6.09
C SER A 153 -3.17 -8.37 -4.93
N LEU A 154 -3.65 -8.29 -3.69
CA LEU A 154 -2.79 -8.25 -2.51
C LEU A 154 -1.95 -9.52 -2.37
N TYR A 155 -2.56 -10.69 -2.56
CA TYR A 155 -1.85 -11.96 -2.53
C TYR A 155 -0.84 -12.05 -3.68
N ALA A 156 -1.24 -11.63 -4.89
CA ALA A 156 -0.35 -11.60 -6.05
C ALA A 156 0.87 -10.69 -5.84
N LEU A 157 0.68 -9.53 -5.19
CA LEU A 157 1.74 -8.60 -4.84
C LEU A 157 2.75 -9.24 -3.88
N PHE A 158 2.29 -9.86 -2.78
CA PHE A 158 3.21 -10.53 -1.84
C PHE A 158 3.95 -11.69 -2.49
N VAL A 159 3.29 -12.48 -3.34
CA VAL A 159 3.97 -13.53 -4.12
C VAL A 159 5.03 -12.92 -5.02
N ALA A 160 4.73 -11.83 -5.74
CA ALA A 160 5.69 -11.16 -6.61
C ALA A 160 6.90 -10.59 -5.85
N LEU A 161 6.73 -10.12 -4.61
CA LEU A 161 7.80 -9.66 -3.74
C LEU A 161 8.65 -10.81 -3.17
N LEU A 162 8.03 -11.96 -2.91
CA LEU A 162 8.72 -13.15 -2.39
C LEU A 162 9.56 -13.86 -3.46
N VAL A 163 9.12 -13.87 -4.73
CA VAL A 163 9.79 -14.61 -5.82
C VAL A 163 11.29 -14.28 -5.95
N PRO A 164 11.74 -13.01 -5.94
CA PRO A 164 13.17 -12.69 -5.95
C PRO A 164 13.94 -13.27 -4.76
N ALA A 165 13.41 -13.12 -3.53
CA ALA A 165 14.06 -13.63 -2.32
C ALA A 165 14.13 -15.17 -2.29
N VAL A 166 13.06 -15.85 -2.75
CA VAL A 166 12.98 -17.30 -2.86
C VAL A 166 13.95 -17.86 -3.91
N LYS A 167 14.20 -17.12 -4.99
CA LYS A 167 15.19 -17.51 -6.01
C LYS A 167 16.62 -17.49 -5.49
N GLU A 168 16.91 -16.66 -4.50
CA GLU A 168 18.25 -16.53 -3.90
C GLU A 168 18.49 -17.52 -2.74
N SER A 169 17.45 -18.00 -2.07
CA SER A 169 17.57 -19.00 -0.99
C SER A 169 16.62 -20.19 -1.14
N LYS A 170 17.21 -21.39 -1.25
CA LYS A 170 16.48 -22.67 -1.28
C LYS A 170 15.75 -22.98 0.04
N GLU A 171 16.27 -22.49 1.16
CA GLU A 171 15.65 -22.67 2.48
C GLU A 171 14.37 -21.84 2.59
N LEU A 172 14.39 -20.58 2.11
CA LEU A 172 13.19 -19.76 2.00
C LEU A 172 12.15 -20.41 1.06
N ALA A 173 12.59 -21.02 -0.04
CA ALA A 173 11.69 -21.74 -0.96
C ALA A 173 10.94 -22.89 -0.27
N ILE A 174 11.67 -23.73 0.48
CA ILE A 174 11.09 -24.86 1.22
C ILE A 174 10.12 -24.35 2.30
N LEU A 175 10.50 -23.31 3.03
CA LEU A 175 9.67 -22.72 4.07
C LEU A 175 8.35 -22.20 3.51
N VAL A 176 8.39 -21.44 2.41
CA VAL A 176 7.19 -20.92 1.74
C VAL A 176 6.25 -22.04 1.30
N VAL A 177 6.76 -23.13 0.72
CA VAL A 177 5.95 -24.28 0.27
C VAL A 177 5.29 -25.02 1.44
N ILE A 178 5.93 -25.06 2.60
CA ILE A 178 5.37 -25.73 3.79
C ILE A 178 4.29 -24.87 4.46
N THR A 179 4.41 -23.54 4.39
CA THR A 179 3.50 -22.61 5.08
C THR A 179 2.37 -22.04 4.22
N ALA A 180 2.42 -22.19 2.90
CA ALA A 180 1.40 -21.74 1.94
C ALA A 180 0.23 -22.72 1.84
#